data_AF-A0A960YUF3-F1
#
_entry.id   AF-A0A960YUF3-F1
#
_cell.length_a   1.000
_cell.length_b   1.000
_cell.length_c   1.000
_cell.angle_alpha   90.00
_cell.angle_beta   90.00
_cell.angle_gamma   90.00
#
_symmetry.space_group_name_H-M   'P 1'
#
loop_
_entity.id
_entity.type
_entity.pdbx_description
1 polymer ?
#
loop_
_entity_poly.entity_id
_entity_poly.type
_entity_poly.pdbx_seq_one_letter_code
_entity_poly.pdbx_strand_id
1 'polypeptide(L)'
;MRPTGIPGIQQVRRIMEDGQELAFLDLGFNIWLPARGRALDGYADRDLVLVEQGSLGWKVTAFNGDKQDRWLYAARLDHVVDGDTIVVFIELGLGVRTRQILRLNAVNAAALTEPAGVQARDYLVEQIGDAGSVLLRTYKRDKYARFVADVLVGRSGDSVDGMLANGLFLNQALLDQNLAIRA
;
A
#
# COMPACT_ATOMS: atom_id res chain seq x y z
N MET A 1 -3.68 3.73 -15.32
CA MET A 1 -4.81 4.24 -14.52
C MET A 1 -4.25 4.65 -13.18
N ARG A 2 -4.62 5.82 -12.67
CA ARG A 2 -4.19 6.31 -11.36
C ARG A 2 -4.79 5.43 -10.25
N PRO A 3 -4.07 5.16 -9.13
CA PRO A 3 -4.63 4.33 -8.06
C PRO A 3 -5.83 5.00 -7.38
N THR A 4 -6.77 4.17 -6.96
CA THR A 4 -7.97 4.52 -6.18
C THR A 4 -8.06 3.62 -4.95
N GLY A 5 -8.89 3.99 -3.99
CA GLY A 5 -9.18 3.16 -2.81
C GLY A 5 -9.53 4.01 -1.60
N ILE A 6 -9.74 3.34 -0.47
CA ILE A 6 -10.11 3.97 0.79
C ILE A 6 -9.16 3.43 1.88
N PRO A 7 -8.42 4.30 2.60
CA PRO A 7 -7.59 3.83 3.70
C PRO A 7 -8.43 3.20 4.80
N GLY A 8 -7.85 2.22 5.50
CA GLY A 8 -8.50 1.57 6.64
C GLY A 8 -9.56 0.53 6.26
N ILE A 9 -9.82 0.27 4.97
CA ILE A 9 -10.60 -0.90 4.56
C ILE A 9 -9.74 -2.15 4.76
N GLN A 10 -10.15 -2.97 5.72
CA GLN A 10 -9.57 -4.26 6.05
C GLN A 10 -10.49 -5.40 5.63
N GLN A 11 -9.96 -6.61 5.66
CA GLN A 11 -10.74 -7.80 5.34
C GLN A 11 -10.80 -8.74 6.53
N VAL A 12 -11.99 -9.26 6.84
CA VAL A 12 -12.15 -10.30 7.87
C VAL A 12 -11.58 -11.61 7.34
N ARG A 13 -10.84 -12.32 8.20
CA ARG A 13 -10.37 -13.68 7.94
C ARG A 13 -10.78 -14.60 9.05
N ARG A 14 -11.42 -15.71 8.69
CA ARG A 14 -11.79 -16.80 9.61
C ARG A 14 -10.96 -18.03 9.30
N ILE A 15 -10.36 -18.61 10.33
CA ILE A 15 -9.47 -19.76 10.22
C ILE A 15 -9.90 -20.80 11.25
N MET A 16 -10.03 -22.05 10.82
CA MET A 16 -10.25 -23.18 11.73
C MET A 16 -8.89 -23.67 12.25
N GLU A 17 -8.70 -23.64 13.56
CA GLU A 17 -7.51 -24.16 14.25
C GLU A 17 -7.97 -24.99 15.46
N ASP A 18 -7.53 -26.24 15.54
CA ASP A 18 -7.91 -27.19 16.61
C ASP A 18 -9.42 -27.30 16.89
N GLY A 19 -10.24 -27.20 15.82
CA GLY A 19 -11.69 -27.27 15.90
C GLY A 19 -12.36 -25.99 16.41
N GLN A 20 -11.59 -24.92 16.67
CA GLN A 20 -12.08 -23.60 17.00
C GLN A 20 -11.93 -22.67 15.80
N GLU A 21 -12.92 -21.81 15.61
CA GLU A 21 -12.84 -20.76 14.60
C GLU A 21 -12.23 -19.50 15.20
N LEU A 22 -11.11 -19.07 14.62
CA LEU A 22 -10.40 -17.85 14.99
C LEU A 22 -10.66 -16.77 13.95
N ALA A 23 -10.91 -15.55 14.43
CA ALA A 23 -11.19 -14.40 13.60
C ALA A 23 -10.03 -13.38 13.63
N PHE A 24 -9.67 -12.86 12.46
CA PHE A 24 -8.58 -11.91 12.28
C PHE A 24 -9.01 -10.76 11.36
N LEU A 25 -8.36 -9.62 11.52
CA LEU A 25 -8.29 -8.57 10.51
C LEU A 25 -7.07 -8.82 9.63
N ASP A 26 -7.29 -9.03 8.34
CA ASP A 26 -6.24 -9.03 7.32
C ASP A 26 -5.90 -7.59 6.96
N LEU A 27 -4.66 -7.22 7.29
CA LEU A 27 -4.12 -5.88 7.07
C LEU A 27 -3.36 -5.76 5.75
N GLY A 28 -3.53 -6.74 4.87
CA GLY A 28 -2.67 -6.93 3.71
C GLY A 28 -1.29 -7.46 4.10
N PHE A 29 -0.40 -7.57 3.13
CA PHE A 29 0.99 -7.99 3.34
C PHE A 29 1.22 -9.36 4.01
N ASN A 30 0.18 -10.21 4.10
CA ASN A 30 0.13 -11.42 4.93
C ASN A 30 0.30 -11.12 6.42
N ILE A 31 -0.20 -9.98 6.89
CA ILE A 31 -0.19 -9.58 8.29
C ILE A 31 -1.62 -9.60 8.79
N TRP A 32 -1.89 -10.48 9.74
CA TRP A 32 -3.21 -10.69 10.31
C TRP A 32 -3.19 -10.33 11.79
N LEU A 33 -4.12 -9.47 12.22
CA LEU A 33 -4.28 -9.12 13.61
C LEU A 33 -5.45 -9.91 14.21
N PRO A 34 -5.25 -10.69 15.28
CA PRO A 34 -6.34 -11.40 15.95
C PRO A 34 -7.42 -10.43 16.42
N ALA A 35 -8.69 -10.80 16.25
CA ALA A 35 -9.80 -10.05 16.79
C ALA A 35 -9.68 -9.92 18.32
N ARG A 36 -9.87 -8.71 18.84
CA ARG A 36 -9.98 -8.50 20.29
C ARG A 36 -11.44 -8.56 20.70
N GLY A 37 -11.77 -9.46 21.62
CA GLY A 37 -13.13 -9.65 22.10
C GLY A 37 -14.10 -10.00 20.97
N ARG A 38 -15.26 -9.35 20.94
CA ARG A 38 -16.35 -9.59 19.99
C ARG A 38 -16.35 -8.66 18.77
N ALA A 39 -15.23 -7.99 18.49
CA ALA A 39 -15.16 -6.92 17.49
C ALA A 39 -15.51 -7.39 16.06
N LEU A 40 -15.33 -8.68 15.77
CA LEU A 40 -15.63 -9.28 14.47
C LEU A 40 -16.82 -10.26 14.53
N ASP A 41 -17.59 -10.27 15.61
CA ASP A 41 -18.81 -11.08 15.70
C ASP A 41 -19.81 -10.62 14.62
N GLY A 42 -20.40 -11.57 13.90
CA GLY A 42 -21.39 -11.29 12.86
C GLY A 42 -20.84 -11.00 11.46
N TYR A 43 -19.52 -10.83 11.29
CA TYR A 43 -18.90 -10.71 9.96
C TYR A 43 -18.47 -12.07 9.42
N ALA A 44 -18.69 -12.37 8.14
CA ALA A 44 -18.23 -13.60 7.50
C ALA A 44 -16.76 -13.54 7.06
N ASP A 45 -16.18 -14.68 6.67
CA ASP A 45 -14.86 -14.69 6.02
C ASP A 45 -14.91 -13.84 4.74
N ARG A 46 -13.89 -13.01 4.55
CA ARG A 46 -13.73 -12.07 3.43
C ARG A 46 -14.62 -10.84 3.44
N ASP A 47 -15.45 -10.63 4.45
CA ASP A 47 -16.19 -9.39 4.62
C ASP A 47 -15.25 -8.19 4.70
N LEU A 48 -15.71 -7.07 4.17
CA LEU A 48 -14.97 -5.82 4.19
C LEU A 48 -15.43 -4.98 5.36
N VAL A 49 -14.46 -4.45 6.08
CA VAL A 49 -14.72 -3.59 7.23
C VAL A 49 -13.88 -2.34 7.13
N LEU A 50 -14.46 -1.21 7.53
CA LEU A 50 -13.73 0.02 7.74
C LEU A 50 -13.23 0.05 9.18
N VAL A 51 -11.93 0.30 9.35
CA VAL A 51 -11.27 0.40 10.64
C VAL A 51 -10.80 1.84 10.85
N GLU A 52 -11.37 2.50 11.85
CA GLU A 52 -11.11 3.90 12.15
C GLU A 52 -10.61 4.08 13.59
N GLN A 53 -9.76 5.09 13.80
CA GLN A 53 -9.38 5.51 15.14
C GLN A 53 -10.56 6.25 15.78
N GLY A 54 -11.12 5.67 16.84
CA GLY A 54 -12.11 6.32 17.71
C GLY A 54 -11.48 6.88 18.99
N SER A 55 -12.30 7.56 19.80
CA SER A 55 -11.89 8.18 21.07
C SER A 55 -11.51 7.19 22.17
N LEU A 56 -12.05 5.97 22.13
CA LEU A 56 -11.81 4.89 23.10
C LEU A 56 -11.00 3.71 22.50
N GLY A 57 -10.38 3.93 21.35
CA GLY A 57 -9.72 2.89 20.56
C GLY A 57 -10.34 2.73 19.18
N TRP A 58 -10.03 1.63 18.52
CA TRP A 58 -10.43 1.40 17.13
C TRP A 58 -11.89 0.98 17.02
N LYS A 59 -12.58 1.52 16.01
CA LYS A 59 -13.94 1.14 15.64
C LYS A 59 -13.90 0.33 14.35
N VAL A 60 -14.60 -0.79 14.33
CA VAL A 60 -14.78 -1.64 13.15
C VAL A 60 -16.24 -1.53 12.71
N THR A 61 -16.48 -1.18 11.46
CA THR A 61 -17.81 -1.08 10.87
C THR A 61 -17.89 -1.85 9.55
N ALA A 62 -19.07 -2.37 9.22
CA ALA A 62 -19.30 -2.99 7.91
C ALA A 62 -19.03 -1.99 6.78
N PHE A 63 -18.35 -2.46 5.74
CA PHE A 63 -18.11 -1.70 4.52
C PHE A 63 -18.75 -2.40 3.33
N ASN A 64 -19.76 -1.76 2.72
CA ASN A 64 -20.53 -2.30 1.60
C ASN A 64 -20.01 -1.80 0.24
N GLY A 65 -18.69 -1.76 0.05
CA GLY A 65 -18.06 -1.36 -1.21
C GLY A 65 -17.36 -2.51 -1.93
N ASP A 66 -16.51 -2.16 -2.89
CA ASP A 66 -15.88 -3.12 -3.78
C ASP A 66 -14.55 -3.63 -3.25
N LYS A 67 -14.16 -4.81 -3.76
CA LYS A 67 -12.85 -5.39 -3.40
C LYS A 67 -11.66 -4.52 -3.78
N GLN A 68 -11.85 -3.64 -4.75
CA GLN A 68 -10.84 -2.72 -5.27
C GLN A 68 -10.61 -1.50 -4.36
N ASP A 69 -11.50 -1.25 -3.41
CA ASP A 69 -11.38 -0.15 -2.44
C ASP A 69 -10.33 -0.43 -1.36
N ARG A 70 -9.91 -1.70 -1.26
CA ARG A 70 -8.88 -2.17 -0.34
C ARG A 70 -7.46 -1.80 -0.77
N TRP A 71 -6.60 -1.91 0.23
CA TRP A 71 -5.13 -1.93 0.17
C TRP A 71 -4.49 -0.62 -0.27
N LEU A 72 -5.10 0.47 0.16
CA LEU A 72 -4.55 1.82 0.08
C LEU A 72 -3.95 2.20 1.44
N TYR A 73 -2.66 2.54 1.45
CA TYR A 73 -1.92 2.81 2.69
C TYR A 73 -1.09 4.07 2.59
N ALA A 74 -0.98 4.79 3.72
CA ALA A 74 0.05 5.79 3.90
C ALA A 74 1.38 5.11 4.23
N ALA A 75 2.47 5.66 3.73
CA ALA A 75 3.80 5.17 3.99
C ALA A 75 4.85 6.28 3.91
N ARG A 76 6.05 5.96 4.37
CA ARG A 76 7.25 6.79 4.21
C ARG A 76 8.30 6.01 3.46
N LEU A 77 9.03 6.70 2.59
CA LEU A 77 10.20 6.13 1.94
C LEU A 77 11.26 5.78 2.98
N ASP A 78 11.85 4.59 2.86
CA ASP A 78 13.10 4.24 3.50
C ASP A 78 14.25 4.59 2.55
N HIS A 79 14.28 3.96 1.38
CA HIS A 79 15.19 4.30 0.28
C HIS A 79 14.69 3.77 -1.06
N VAL A 80 15.25 4.29 -2.15
CA VAL A 80 15.07 3.78 -3.51
C VAL A 80 16.11 2.70 -3.78
N VAL A 81 15.71 1.54 -4.31
CA VAL A 81 16.62 0.45 -4.67
C VAL A 81 17.18 0.68 -6.06
N ASP A 82 16.28 0.78 -7.04
CA ASP A 82 16.58 1.02 -8.46
C ASP A 82 15.43 1.82 -9.12
N GLY A 83 15.48 1.97 -10.44
CA GLY A 83 14.54 2.80 -11.21
C GLY A 83 13.08 2.34 -11.17
N ASP A 84 12.76 1.19 -10.55
CA ASP A 84 11.39 0.71 -10.44
C ASP A 84 11.08 -0.07 -9.14
N THR A 85 11.98 -0.05 -8.17
CA THR A 85 11.86 -0.74 -6.88
C THR A 85 12.19 0.21 -5.73
N ILE A 86 11.32 0.26 -4.72
CA ILE A 86 11.49 1.10 -3.52
C ILE A 86 11.32 0.27 -2.24
N VAL A 87 11.91 0.74 -1.15
CA VAL A 87 11.63 0.22 0.20
C VAL A 87 10.91 1.28 1.01
N VAL A 88 9.83 0.88 1.68
CA VAL A 88 8.96 1.79 2.42
C VAL A 88 8.57 1.23 3.79
N PHE A 89 8.32 2.14 4.74
CA PHE A 89 7.62 1.85 5.99
C PHE A 89 6.14 2.19 5.82
N ILE A 90 5.29 1.18 5.92
CA ILE A 90 3.85 1.27 5.64
C ILE A 90 3.06 1.25 6.94
N GLU A 91 2.14 2.19 7.08
CA GLU A 91 1.17 2.24 8.17
C GLU A 91 -0.05 1.40 7.78
N LEU A 92 -0.26 0.28 8.48
CA LEU A 92 -1.39 -0.63 8.21
C LEU A 92 -2.65 -0.28 9.03
N GLY A 93 -2.53 0.72 9.91
CA GLY A 93 -3.51 1.02 10.95
C GLY A 93 -3.30 0.17 12.21
N LEU A 94 -4.11 0.38 13.24
CA LEU A 94 -4.08 -0.42 14.47
C LEU A 94 -2.75 -0.37 15.25
N GLY A 95 -1.90 0.63 14.99
CA GLY A 95 -0.54 0.70 15.52
C GLY A 95 0.44 -0.30 14.88
N VAL A 96 0.03 -0.99 13.80
CA VAL A 96 0.84 -1.96 13.07
C VAL A 96 1.53 -1.27 11.90
N ARG A 97 2.83 -1.53 11.79
CA ARG A 97 3.69 -1.06 10.70
C ARG A 97 4.43 -2.22 10.08
N THR A 98 4.74 -2.11 8.80
CA THR A 98 5.60 -3.06 8.11
C THR A 98 6.61 -2.35 7.23
N ARG A 99 7.82 -2.91 7.13
CA ARG A 99 8.79 -2.53 6.11
C ARG A 99 8.66 -3.46 4.91
N GLN A 100 8.51 -2.93 3.70
CA GLN A 100 8.25 -3.73 2.50
C GLN A 100 9.09 -3.25 1.32
N ILE A 101 9.54 -4.21 0.50
CA ILE A 101 10.12 -3.95 -0.82
C ILE A 101 8.97 -3.97 -1.83
N LEU A 102 8.77 -2.86 -2.53
CA LEU A 102 7.71 -2.69 -3.50
C LEU A 102 8.28 -2.56 -4.90
N ARG A 103 7.72 -3.32 -5.84
CA ARG A 103 7.94 -3.16 -7.28
C ARG A 103 6.87 -2.23 -7.84
N LEU A 104 7.28 -1.17 -8.52
CA LEU A 104 6.36 -0.26 -9.18
C LEU A 104 5.60 -1.01 -10.29
N ASN A 105 4.28 -0.97 -10.21
CA ASN A 105 3.36 -1.62 -11.14
C ASN A 105 3.48 -1.07 -12.56
N ALA A 106 3.40 -1.97 -13.54
CA ALA A 106 3.32 -1.70 -14.98
C ALA A 106 4.48 -0.87 -15.59
N VAL A 107 5.61 -0.76 -14.89
CA VAL A 107 6.81 -0.08 -15.38
C VAL A 107 8.02 -1.00 -15.31
N ASN A 108 8.96 -0.85 -16.23
CA ASN A 108 10.24 -1.55 -16.22
C ASN A 108 11.36 -0.55 -16.54
N ALA A 109 12.19 -0.25 -15.54
CA ALA A 109 13.35 0.59 -15.72
C ALA A 109 14.55 -0.24 -16.19
N ALA A 110 15.53 0.42 -16.80
CA ALA A 110 16.80 -0.21 -17.13
C ALA A 110 17.57 -0.61 -15.85
N ALA A 111 18.48 -1.58 -15.98
CA ALA A 111 19.31 -2.01 -14.86
C ALA A 111 20.25 -0.88 -14.38
N LEU A 112 20.61 -0.88 -13.09
CA LEU A 112 21.54 0.12 -12.52
C LEU A 112 22.94 0.11 -13.15
N THR A 113 23.31 -0.95 -13.85
CA THR A 113 24.56 -1.01 -14.64
C THR A 113 24.51 -0.15 -15.89
N GLU A 114 23.33 0.35 -16.27
CA GLU A 114 23.11 1.21 -17.43
C GLU A 114 22.86 2.66 -16.97
N PRO A 115 23.37 3.67 -17.71
CA PRO A 115 23.11 5.07 -17.38
C PRO A 115 21.63 5.41 -17.24
N ALA A 116 20.76 4.81 -18.05
CA ALA A 116 19.32 5.01 -17.99
C ALA A 116 18.71 4.50 -16.67
N GLY A 117 19.23 3.38 -16.13
CA GLY A 117 18.75 2.85 -14.84
C GLY A 117 19.15 3.74 -13.66
N VAL A 118 20.34 4.34 -13.73
CA VAL A 118 20.78 5.34 -12.74
C VAL A 118 19.89 6.57 -12.80
N GLN A 119 19.62 7.11 -13.99
CA GLN A 119 18.74 8.26 -14.18
C GLN A 119 17.32 8.01 -13.65
N ALA A 120 16.75 6.84 -13.93
CA ALA A 120 15.44 6.46 -13.41
C ALA A 120 15.43 6.41 -11.87
N ARG A 121 16.47 5.82 -11.26
CA ARG A 121 16.60 5.77 -9.81
C ARG A 121 16.75 7.16 -9.18
N ASP A 122 17.60 8.01 -9.75
CA ASP A 122 17.82 9.36 -9.25
C ASP A 122 16.56 10.21 -9.36
N TYR A 123 15.79 10.03 -10.44
CA TYR A 123 14.47 10.65 -10.58
C TYR A 123 13.50 10.23 -9.46
N LEU A 124 13.44 8.95 -9.10
CA LEU A 124 12.61 8.50 -7.98
C LEU A 124 13.04 9.15 -6.66
N VAL A 125 14.36 9.24 -6.41
CA VAL A 125 14.91 9.90 -5.22
C VAL A 125 14.50 11.36 -5.18
N GLU A 126 14.64 12.08 -6.29
CA GLU A 126 14.27 13.49 -6.41
C GLU A 126 12.78 13.72 -6.18
N GLN A 127 11.91 12.93 -6.84
CA GLN A 127 10.47 13.13 -6.78
C GLN A 127 9.89 12.84 -5.41
N ILE A 128 10.42 11.85 -4.70
CA ILE A 128 9.92 11.51 -3.35
C ILE A 128 10.50 12.48 -2.30
N GLY A 129 11.78 12.87 -2.45
CA GLY A 129 12.48 13.80 -1.58
C GLY A 129 12.57 13.35 -0.11
N ASP A 130 13.20 14.17 0.73
CA ASP A 130 13.43 13.85 2.15
C ASP A 130 12.15 13.81 3.00
N ALA A 131 11.08 14.48 2.54
CA ALA A 131 9.82 14.58 3.27
C ALA A 131 8.83 13.44 2.96
N GLY A 132 9.11 12.63 1.92
CA GLY A 132 8.11 11.92 1.12
C GLY A 132 7.14 11.01 1.88
N SER A 133 6.00 11.57 2.27
CA SER A 133 4.79 10.78 2.50
C SER A 133 4.28 10.28 1.15
N VAL A 134 4.17 8.96 1.02
CA VAL A 134 3.62 8.33 -0.17
C VAL A 134 2.32 7.63 0.18
N LEU A 135 1.41 7.61 -0.78
CA LEU A 135 0.17 6.85 -0.72
C LEU A 135 0.31 5.71 -1.72
N LEU A 136 0.20 4.48 -1.25
CA LEU A 136 0.44 3.30 -2.05
C LEU A 136 -0.79 2.43 -2.12
N ARG A 137 -1.04 1.89 -3.32
CA ARG A 137 -2.02 0.83 -3.53
C ARG A 137 -1.29 -0.44 -3.91
N THR A 138 -1.48 -1.51 -3.13
CA THR A 138 -0.83 -2.79 -3.41
C THR A 138 -1.77 -3.80 -4.02
N TYR A 139 -1.22 -4.67 -4.86
CA TYR A 139 -1.98 -5.69 -5.58
C TYR A 139 -1.56 -7.10 -5.17
N LYS A 140 -0.79 -7.77 -6.03
CA LYS A 140 -0.28 -9.12 -5.85
C LYS A 140 1.23 -9.10 -5.66
N ARG A 141 1.79 -10.27 -5.30
CA ARG A 141 3.23 -10.48 -5.35
C ARG A 141 3.67 -10.79 -6.78
N ASP A 142 4.87 -10.33 -7.14
CA ASP A 142 5.56 -10.76 -8.37
C ASP A 142 6.25 -12.13 -8.17
N LYS A 143 6.93 -12.61 -9.23
CA LYS A 143 7.65 -13.91 -9.19
C LYS A 143 8.82 -13.96 -8.19
N TYR A 144 9.24 -12.81 -7.67
CA TYR A 144 10.29 -12.66 -6.65
C TYR A 144 9.71 -12.36 -5.27
N ALA A 145 8.40 -12.60 -5.09
CA ALA A 145 7.66 -12.39 -3.85
C ALA A 145 7.57 -10.93 -3.36
N ARG A 146 7.93 -9.94 -4.20
CA ARG A 146 7.79 -8.50 -3.91
C ARG A 146 6.36 -8.07 -4.17
N PHE A 147 5.83 -7.16 -3.36
CA PHE A 147 4.51 -6.61 -3.63
C PHE A 147 4.56 -5.63 -4.80
N VAL A 148 3.61 -5.76 -5.72
CA VAL A 148 3.43 -4.83 -6.84
C VAL A 148 2.52 -3.69 -6.39
N ALA A 149 2.96 -2.45 -6.62
CA ALA A 149 2.25 -1.28 -6.12
C ALA A 149 2.20 -0.11 -7.11
N ASP A 150 1.10 0.64 -7.06
CA ASP A 150 1.03 2.00 -7.58
C ASP A 150 1.38 2.98 -6.46
N VAL A 151 2.15 4.02 -6.77
CA VAL A 151 2.65 4.99 -5.77
C VAL A 151 2.28 6.41 -6.16
N LEU A 152 1.61 7.11 -5.26
CA LEU A 152 1.37 8.55 -5.33
C LEU A 152 2.30 9.27 -4.35
N VAL A 153 2.99 10.30 -4.84
CA VAL A 153 3.78 11.20 -4.00
C VAL A 153 2.98 12.46 -3.73
N GLY A 154 2.82 12.79 -2.45
CA GLY A 154 2.15 14.02 -2.00
C GLY A 154 3.16 15.08 -1.58
N ARG A 155 2.67 16.29 -1.37
CA ARG A 155 3.41 17.36 -0.71
C ARG A 155 3.26 17.23 0.81
N SER A 156 4.17 17.89 1.54
CA SER A 156 4.09 17.93 3.00
C SER A 156 2.75 18.49 3.46
N GLY A 157 2.04 17.72 4.29
CA GLY A 157 0.73 18.11 4.84
C GLY A 157 -0.48 17.77 3.96
N ASP A 158 -0.29 17.11 2.80
CA ASP A 158 -1.42 16.67 1.99
C ASP A 158 -2.29 15.66 2.76
N SER A 159 -3.61 15.81 2.62
CA SER A 159 -4.56 14.78 3.02
C SER A 159 -4.54 13.61 2.03
N VAL A 160 -5.07 12.46 2.43
CA VAL A 160 -5.24 11.30 1.52
C VAL A 160 -6.01 11.71 0.27
N ASP A 161 -7.15 12.41 0.43
CA ASP A 161 -7.96 12.86 -0.71
C ASP A 161 -7.19 13.82 -1.62
N GLY A 162 -6.38 14.71 -1.03
CA GLY A 162 -5.48 15.60 -1.76
C GLY A 162 -4.45 14.83 -2.58
N MET A 163 -3.84 13.80 -2.00
CA MET A 163 -2.90 12.92 -2.70
C MET A 163 -3.60 12.13 -3.82
N LEU A 164 -4.77 11.55 -3.56
CA LEU A 164 -5.56 10.82 -4.56
C LEU A 164 -5.95 11.72 -5.74
N ALA A 165 -6.31 12.98 -5.50
CA ALA A 165 -6.67 13.92 -6.55
C ALA A 165 -5.44 14.47 -7.31
N ASN A 166 -4.42 14.92 -6.57
CA ASN A 166 -3.39 15.82 -7.11
C ASN A 166 -1.94 15.33 -6.96
N GLY A 167 -1.70 14.26 -6.19
CA GLY A 167 -0.35 13.72 -5.99
C GLY A 167 0.33 13.31 -7.31
N LEU A 168 1.65 13.30 -7.34
CA LEU A 168 2.39 12.80 -8.50
C LEU A 168 2.23 11.28 -8.59
N PHE A 169 1.68 10.78 -9.70
CA PHE A 169 1.63 9.33 -9.93
C PHE A 169 2.97 8.84 -10.45
N LEU A 170 3.80 8.35 -9.53
CA LEU A 170 5.22 8.09 -9.75
C LEU A 170 5.46 7.07 -10.87
N ASN A 171 4.65 6.01 -10.93
CA ASN A 171 4.74 5.00 -11.98
C ASN A 171 4.51 5.63 -13.37
N GLN A 172 3.49 6.48 -13.52
CA GLN A 172 3.22 7.13 -14.81
C GLN A 172 4.29 8.18 -15.14
N ALA A 173 4.78 8.91 -14.14
CA ALA A 173 5.83 9.91 -14.32
C ALA A 173 7.10 9.31 -14.92
N LEU A 174 7.52 8.10 -14.51
CA LEU A 174 8.65 7.39 -15.13
C LEU A 174 8.44 7.12 -16.62
N LEU A 175 7.24 6.73 -17.02
CA LEU A 175 6.90 6.48 -18.43
C LEU A 175 6.91 7.79 -19.22
N ASP A 176 6.31 8.85 -18.66
CA ASP A 176 6.21 10.15 -19.30
C ASP A 176 7.58 10.80 -19.53
N GLN A 177 8.53 10.55 -18.61
CA GLN A 177 9.92 11.00 -18.72
C GLN A 177 10.81 10.06 -19.57
N ASN A 178 10.26 8.97 -20.12
CA ASN A 178 11.00 7.92 -20.83
C ASN A 178 12.12 7.27 -19.99
N LEU A 179 11.94 7.23 -18.66
CA LEU A 179 12.87 6.60 -17.71
C LEU A 179 12.53 5.12 -17.44
N ALA A 180 11.37 4.67 -17.90
CA ALA A 180 10.95 3.28 -17.91
C ALA A 180 10.09 2.97 -19.14
N ILE A 181 9.98 1.69 -19.48
CA ILE A 181 9.02 1.20 -20.47
C ILE A 181 7.83 0.52 -19.79
N ARG A 182 6.74 0.33 -20.53
CA ARG A 182 5.59 -0.44 -20.05
C ARG A 182 5.99 -1.92 -19.84
N ALA A 183 5.72 -2.46 -18.66
CA ALA A 183 5.93 -3.87 -18.33
C ALA A 183 4.75 -4.76 -18.74
#